data_AF-A0A662PE21-F1
#
_entry.id   AF-A0A662PE21-F1
#
_cell.length_a   1.000
_cell.length_b   1.000
_cell.length_c   1.000
_cell.angle_alpha   90.00
_cell.angle_beta   90.00
_cell.angle_gamma   90.00
#
_symmetry.space_group_name_H-M   'P 1'
#
loop_
_entity.id
_entity.type
_entity.pdbx_description
1 polymer ?
#
loop_
_entity_poly.entity_id
_entity_poly.type
_entity_poly.pdbx_seq_one_letter_code
_entity_poly.pdbx_strand_id
1 'polypeptide(L)'
;MKTYRDGFFHKMYAGKEPKIPEKSPIPLPEIRYVQGMKTSEIIEQAMEVEISERNFYLSLSKKAEEEGREDLSRILNYLSSVEKSHYHHILEGELEAALRLGLYDKYLELLRA
;
A
#
# COMPACT_ATOMS: atom_id res chain seq x y z
N MET A 1 -20.49 -6.11 -1.38
CA MET A 1 -19.15 -6.18 -2.02
C MET A 1 -18.61 -7.63 -2.02
N LYS A 2 -19.37 -8.61 -2.55
CA LYS A 2 -18.98 -10.04 -2.61
C LYS A 2 -18.89 -10.58 -4.05
N THR A 3 -19.27 -9.81 -5.06
CA THR A 3 -19.68 -10.40 -6.35
C THR A 3 -18.58 -10.49 -7.40
N TYR A 4 -17.57 -9.61 -7.39
CA TYR A 4 -16.53 -9.62 -8.43
C TYR A 4 -15.38 -10.59 -8.16
N ARG A 5 -14.99 -10.75 -6.88
CA ARG A 5 -13.84 -11.59 -6.50
C ARG A 5 -14.14 -13.08 -6.63
N ASP A 6 -15.36 -13.50 -6.32
CA ASP A 6 -15.76 -14.90 -6.32
C ASP A 6 -15.88 -15.46 -7.74
N GLY A 7 -16.35 -14.66 -8.71
CA GLY A 7 -16.50 -15.09 -10.10
C GLY A 7 -15.17 -15.43 -10.79
N PHE A 8 -14.12 -14.64 -10.55
CA PHE A 8 -12.79 -14.91 -11.13
C PHE A 8 -12.13 -16.13 -10.48
N PHE A 9 -12.22 -16.26 -9.15
CA PHE A 9 -11.64 -17.38 -8.43
C PHE A 9 -12.22 -18.72 -8.88
N HIS A 10 -13.55 -18.85 -8.96
CA HIS A 10 -14.20 -20.09 -9.40
C HIS A 10 -13.90 -20.44 -10.85
N LYS A 11 -13.66 -19.45 -11.71
CA LYS A 11 -13.23 -19.66 -13.09
C LYS A 11 -11.81 -20.25 -13.17
N MET A 12 -10.90 -19.81 -12.30
CA MET A 12 -9.51 -20.27 -12.27
C MET A 12 -9.31 -21.55 -11.45
N TYR A 13 -10.16 -21.78 -10.45
CA TYR A 13 -10.04 -22.86 -9.47
C TYR A 13 -11.39 -23.59 -9.32
N ALA A 14 -11.88 -24.18 -10.41
CA ALA A 14 -13.16 -24.88 -10.45
C ALA A 14 -13.28 -25.95 -9.34
N GLY A 15 -14.40 -25.91 -8.60
CA GLY A 15 -14.69 -26.86 -7.53
C GLY A 15 -13.91 -26.65 -6.22
N LYS A 16 -13.13 -25.56 -6.11
CA LYS A 16 -12.46 -25.19 -4.85
C LYS A 16 -13.14 -23.96 -4.24
N GLU A 17 -13.49 -24.07 -2.97
CA GLU A 17 -13.92 -22.92 -2.17
C GLU A 17 -12.69 -22.08 -1.77
N PRO A 18 -12.73 -20.75 -1.92
CA PRO A 18 -11.65 -19.88 -1.49
C PRO A 18 -11.50 -19.93 0.04
N LYS A 19 -10.39 -20.48 0.53
CA LYS A 19 -10.00 -20.38 1.94
C LYS A 19 -9.33 -19.03 2.17
N ILE A 20 -10.09 -18.09 2.74
CA ILE A 20 -9.56 -16.78 3.12
C ILE A 20 -8.85 -16.96 4.47
N PRO A 21 -7.54 -16.72 4.56
CA PRO A 21 -6.83 -16.80 5.83
C PRO A 21 -7.25 -15.64 6.75
N GLU A 22 -7.31 -15.88 8.07
CA GLU A 22 -7.64 -14.84 9.06
C GLU A 22 -6.60 -13.72 9.10
N LYS A 23 -5.34 -14.04 8.77
CA LYS A 23 -4.24 -13.08 8.65
C LYS A 23 -3.68 -13.13 7.24
N SER A 24 -3.24 -11.97 6.75
CA SER A 24 -2.52 -11.91 5.48
C SER A 24 -1.30 -12.82 5.55
N PRO A 25 -1.12 -13.75 4.59
CA PRO A 25 0.11 -14.52 4.49
C PRO A 25 1.29 -13.65 4.01
N ILE A 26 1.01 -12.43 3.54
CA ILE A 26 2.00 -11.47 3.07
C ILE A 26 2.36 -10.55 4.25
N PRO A 27 3.62 -10.54 4.71
CA PRO A 27 4.06 -9.72 5.83
C PRO A 27 4.29 -8.28 5.33
N LEU A 28 3.21 -7.55 5.07
CA LEU A 28 3.28 -6.12 4.80
C LEU A 28 3.47 -5.35 6.12
N PRO A 29 4.15 -4.19 6.11
CA PRO A 29 4.21 -3.33 7.27
C PRO A 29 2.80 -2.98 7.76
N GLU A 30 2.61 -2.97 9.07
CA GLU A 30 1.35 -2.52 9.67
C GLU A 30 1.46 -1.04 10.02
N ILE A 31 0.46 -0.26 9.60
CA ILE A 31 0.32 1.12 10.06
C ILE A 31 -0.22 1.08 11.49
N ARG A 32 0.52 1.69 12.41
CA ARG A 32 0.14 1.82 13.82
C ARG A 32 -0.30 3.24 14.10
N TYR A 33 -1.35 3.35 14.91
CA TYR A 33 -1.87 4.62 15.41
C TYR A 33 -1.90 4.61 16.93
N VAL A 34 -1.35 5.66 17.53
CA VAL A 34 -1.51 5.96 18.95
C VAL A 34 -1.98 7.41 19.09
N GLN A 35 -2.81 7.67 20.09
CA GLN A 35 -3.32 9.01 20.33
C GLN A 35 -2.16 9.98 20.59
N GLY A 36 -2.15 11.12 19.88
CA GLY A 36 -1.07 12.12 19.95
C GLY A 36 0.08 11.90 18.96
N MET A 37 0.08 10.81 18.19
CA MET A 37 1.01 10.63 17.06
C MET A 37 0.79 11.74 16.02
N LYS A 38 1.89 12.25 15.46
CA LYS A 38 1.83 13.28 14.42
C LYS A 38 1.35 12.66 13.11
N THR A 39 0.59 13.42 12.35
CA THR A 39 0.14 13.00 11.02
C THR A 39 1.31 12.63 10.10
N SER A 40 2.44 13.35 10.19
CA SER A 40 3.65 13.02 9.42
C SER A 40 4.17 11.61 9.71
N GLU A 41 4.12 11.15 10.96
CA GLU A 41 4.58 9.81 11.36
C GLU A 41 3.66 8.70 10.82
N ILE A 42 2.36 9.01 10.63
CA ILE A 42 1.40 8.08 10.01
C ILE A 42 1.66 8.00 8.49
N ILE A 43 1.92 9.14 7.85
CA ILE A 43 2.23 9.22 6.42
C ILE A 43 3.54 8.49 6.12
N GLU A 44 4.58 8.64 6.95
CA GLU A 44 5.84 7.92 6.80
C GLU A 44 5.63 6.39 6.88
N GLN A 45 4.80 5.91 7.82
CA GLN A 45 4.43 4.49 7.87
C GLN A 45 3.69 4.04 6.60
N ALA A 46 2.78 4.86 6.07
CA ALA A 46 2.09 4.55 4.81
C ALA A 46 3.08 4.48 3.63
N MET A 47 4.07 5.36 3.58
CA MET A 47 5.13 5.34 2.57
C MET A 47 5.96 4.05 2.61
N GLU A 48 6.24 3.50 3.79
CA GLU A 48 6.89 2.20 3.93
C GLU A 48 6.03 1.04 3.40
N VAL A 49 4.71 1.13 3.59
CA VAL A 49 3.75 0.16 3.01
C VAL A 49 3.79 0.21 1.49
N GLU A 50 3.68 1.38 0.88
CA GLU A 50 3.71 1.55 -0.59
C GLU A 50 4.98 0.97 -1.22
N ILE A 51 6.15 1.18 -0.58
CA ILE A 51 7.41 0.57 -1.03
C ILE A 51 7.35 -0.96 -0.95
N SER A 52 6.80 -1.48 0.15
CA SER A 52 6.69 -2.92 0.38
C SER A 52 5.74 -3.60 -0.61
N GLU A 53 4.58 -2.99 -0.87
CA GLU A 53 3.59 -3.47 -1.84
C GLU A 53 4.12 -3.39 -3.28
N ARG A 54 4.77 -2.28 -3.64
CA ARG A 54 5.48 -2.14 -4.92
C ARG A 54 6.45 -3.30 -5.15
N ASN A 55 7.32 -3.56 -4.17
CA ASN A 55 8.34 -4.61 -4.27
C ASN A 55 7.69 -5.99 -4.34
N PHE A 56 6.61 -6.21 -3.59
CA PHE A 56 5.84 -7.43 -3.63
C PHE A 56 5.26 -7.70 -5.02
N TYR A 57 4.53 -6.75 -5.60
CA TYR A 57 3.94 -6.90 -6.94
C TYR A 57 5.00 -7.07 -8.03
N LEU A 58 6.11 -6.34 -7.93
CA LEU A 58 7.23 -6.48 -8.87
C LEU A 58 7.86 -7.88 -8.79
N SER A 59 8.01 -8.44 -7.59
CA SER A 59 8.53 -9.80 -7.40
C SER A 59 7.58 -10.86 -7.98
N LEU A 60 6.26 -10.68 -7.79
CA LEU A 60 5.26 -11.57 -8.36
C LEU A 60 5.19 -11.48 -9.88
N SER A 61 5.36 -10.27 -10.44
CA SER A 61 5.41 -10.06 -11.89
C SER A 61 6.53 -10.87 -12.52
N LYS A 62 7.75 -10.80 -11.95
CA LYS A 62 8.89 -11.60 -12.42
C LYS A 62 8.62 -13.09 -12.36
N LYS A 63 8.04 -13.57 -11.25
CA LYS A 63 7.66 -14.98 -11.11
C LYS A 63 6.60 -15.39 -12.14
N ALA A 64 5.61 -14.54 -12.41
CA ALA A 64 4.60 -14.81 -13.42
C ALA A 64 5.19 -14.88 -14.83
N GLU A 65 6.19 -14.03 -15.13
CA GLU A 65 6.95 -14.07 -16.38
C GLU A 65 7.76 -15.37 -16.53
N GLU A 66 8.48 -15.78 -15.48
CA GLU A 66 9.22 -17.05 -15.43
C GLU A 66 8.30 -18.28 -15.64
N GLU A 67 7.05 -18.19 -15.17
CA GLU A 67 6.01 -19.23 -15.33
C GLU A 67 5.26 -19.11 -16.67
N GLY A 68 5.68 -18.23 -17.59
CA GLY A 68 5.07 -18.05 -18.92
C GLY A 68 3.69 -17.40 -18.90
N ARG A 69 3.29 -16.74 -17.80
CA ARG A 69 1.99 -16.07 -17.63
C ARG A 69 2.11 -14.56 -17.89
N GLU A 70 2.32 -14.20 -19.16
CA GLU A 70 2.58 -12.80 -19.55
C GLU A 70 1.48 -11.81 -19.13
N ASP A 71 0.21 -12.16 -19.32
CA ASP A 71 -0.91 -11.25 -18.98
C ASP A 71 -0.96 -10.95 -17.48
N LEU A 72 -0.69 -11.97 -16.66
CA LEU A 72 -0.59 -11.78 -15.21
C LEU A 72 0.63 -10.93 -14.85
N SER A 73 1.77 -11.15 -15.50
CA SER A 73 2.97 -10.33 -15.27
C SER A 73 2.71 -8.85 -15.58
N ARG A 74 2.05 -8.54 -16.70
CA ARG A 74 1.68 -7.16 -17.07
C ARG A 74 0.79 -6.49 -16.03
N ILE A 75 -0.22 -7.20 -15.53
CA ILE A 75 -1.13 -6.69 -14.49
C ILE A 75 -0.37 -6.41 -13.20
N LEU A 76 0.50 -7.33 -12.76
CA LEU A 76 1.28 -7.17 -11.53
C LEU A 76 2.30 -6.04 -11.65
N ASN A 77 2.93 -5.87 -12.80
CA ASN A 77 3.83 -4.74 -13.05
C ASN A 77 3.06 -3.41 -13.04
N TYR A 78 1.87 -3.37 -13.62
CA TYR A 78 0.98 -2.22 -13.52
C TYR A 78 0.65 -1.87 -12.07
N LEU A 79 0.25 -2.83 -11.24
CA LEU A 79 0.03 -2.59 -9.80
C LEU A 79 1.27 -2.05 -9.10
N SER A 80 2.46 -2.62 -9.38
CA SER A 80 3.72 -2.08 -8.86
C SER A 80 3.95 -0.61 -9.26
N SER A 81 3.53 -0.20 -10.46
CA SER A 81 3.64 1.20 -10.89
C SER A 81 2.62 2.13 -10.23
N VAL A 82 1.46 1.61 -9.85
CA VAL A 82 0.44 2.33 -9.08
C VAL A 82 0.97 2.64 -7.68
N GLU A 83 1.54 1.67 -6.97
CA GLU A 83 2.08 1.93 -5.62
C GLU A 83 3.28 2.90 -5.65
N LYS A 84 4.08 2.84 -6.72
CA LYS A 84 5.11 3.87 -6.97
C LYS A 84 4.49 5.26 -7.12
N SER A 85 3.35 5.38 -7.81
CA SER A 85 2.62 6.63 -7.98
C SER A 85 2.04 7.12 -6.67
N HIS A 86 1.45 6.25 -5.84
CA HIS A 86 0.95 6.64 -4.51
C HIS A 86 2.07 7.23 -3.66
N TYR A 87 3.23 6.58 -3.63
CA TYR A 87 4.39 7.11 -2.93
C TYR A 87 4.78 8.51 -3.42
N HIS A 88 5.06 8.69 -4.72
CA HIS A 88 5.65 9.93 -5.24
C HIS A 88 4.66 11.06 -5.51
N HIS A 89 3.45 10.73 -5.96
CA HIS A 89 2.49 11.73 -6.41
C HIS A 89 1.45 12.09 -5.35
N ILE A 90 1.38 11.31 -4.26
CA ILE A 90 0.43 11.55 -3.16
C ILE A 90 1.21 11.74 -1.86
N LEU A 91 1.85 10.70 -1.36
CA LEU A 91 2.37 10.70 0.01
C LEU A 91 3.56 11.65 0.23
N GLU A 92 4.44 11.83 -0.76
CA GLU A 92 5.52 12.83 -0.66
C GLU A 92 4.96 14.25 -0.46
N GLY A 93 3.90 14.61 -1.18
CA GLY A 93 3.24 15.92 -1.05
C GLY A 93 2.46 16.06 0.27
N GLU A 94 1.77 14.99 0.68
CA GLU A 94 1.06 14.97 1.97
C GLU A 94 2.01 15.06 3.16
N LEU A 95 3.19 14.40 3.08
CA LEU A 95 4.22 14.48 4.10
C LEU A 95 4.76 15.91 4.21
N GLU A 96 5.07 16.55 3.08
CA GLU A 96 5.53 17.94 3.08
C GLU A 96 4.50 18.87 3.74
N ALA A 97 3.22 18.71 3.38
CA ALA A 97 2.14 19.49 3.96
C ALA A 97 2.02 19.25 5.48
N ALA A 98 2.06 18.00 5.93
CA ALA A 98 1.96 17.63 7.33
C ALA A 98 3.12 18.20 8.17
N LEU A 99 4.34 18.16 7.64
CA LEU A 99 5.52 18.76 8.30
C LEU A 99 5.40 20.28 8.41
N ARG A 100 4.93 20.96 7.35
CA ARG A 100 4.71 22.41 7.36
C ARG A 100 3.66 22.82 8.39
N LEU A 101 2.57 22.07 8.52
CA LEU A 101 1.54 22.32 9.53
C LEU A 101 2.10 22.15 10.94
N GLY A 102 2.84 21.07 11.20
CA GLY A 102 3.48 20.86 12.51
C GLY A 102 4.47 21.97 12.89
N LEU A 103 5.18 22.55 11.92
CA LEU A 103 6.05 23.71 12.15
C LEU A 103 5.26 24.97 12.48
N TYR A 104 4.12 25.18 11.81
CA TYR A 104 3.23 26.33 12.06
C TYR A 104 2.62 26.27 13.46
N ASP A 105 2.15 25.11 13.90
CA ASP A 105 1.61 24.92 15.26
C ASP A 105 2.65 25.27 16.32
N LYS A 106 3.88 24.77 16.15
CA LYS A 106 5.00 25.08 17.05
C LYS A 106 5.33 26.58 17.07
N TYR A 107 5.25 27.26 15.93
CA TYR A 107 5.46 28.71 15.86
C TYR A 107 4.39 29.48 16.64
N LEU A 108 3.12 29.08 16.53
CA LEU A 108 2.02 29.71 17.28
C LEU A 108 2.15 29.49 18.79
N GLU A 109 2.60 28.32 19.23
CA GLU A 109 2.91 28.06 20.65
C GLU A 109 3.95 29.03 21.19
N LEU A 110 5.04 29.27 20.43
CA LEU A 110 6.10 30.20 20.83
C LEU A 110 5.61 31.66 20.94
N LEU A 111 4.68 32.08 20.08
CA LEU A 111 4.09 33.43 20.15
C LEU A 111 3.12 33.62 21.32
N ARG A 112 2.59 32.53 21.88
CA ARG A 112 1.63 32.54 22.99
C ARG A 112 2.30 32.34 24.36
N ALA A 113 3.59 32.02 24.38
CA ALA A 113 4.42 31.86 25.58
C ALA A 113 5.02 33.20 26.02
#